data_AF-A0A368TIT3-F1
#
_entry.id   AF-A0A368TIT3-F1
#
_cell.length_a   1.000
_cell.length_b   1.000
_cell.length_c   1.000
_cell.angle_alpha   90.00
_cell.angle_beta   90.00
_cell.angle_gamma   90.00
#
_symmetry.space_group_name_H-M   'P 1'
#
loop_
_entity.id
_entity.type
_entity.pdbx_description
1 polymer ?
#
loop_
_entity_poly.entity_id
_entity_poly.type
_entity_poly.pdbx_seq_one_letter_code
_entity_poly.pdbx_strand_id
1 'polypeptide(L)'
;MMRSVTINPAKICQPIGAMYALFGVHAAVPLVHGSQGCSAYPMRMFNRHFGEPVQVAVSSLGEDASVFGGKKNLVESIKNVIARRHPELIGVMTTCLSETIGDDIDGIISEGNYEDSKVVPIHTPSYVGSHVTGYDNALKALVTHLSEESEPANAKLNILPGMVNPGDVIEIKQMLDPMNISYSILSDISETLNAPLMLPKPPFPRGGSSVAELEDCANARGVIALCEHAGGSAAVYLKGKYGMAADTICPIGVANTDHFLDAVGDMTGAKIPYSLERERGRLIDAMVDVHMKTCGKRAAIFADPDIALALAEFVTELGMEPVIVSSSTASRKFLQKAKSVTDGEILNGRDLYELQRAVKDNEVDILFGNTKCTPIAKDEDVAFVRCGFPVYDRVGYHRYGFMGYHGGVYLTDLIANAILEWGERG
;
A
#
# COMPACT_ATOMS: atom_id res chain seq x y z
N MET A 1 33.05 3.82 5.24
CA MET A 1 32.48 5.10 5.75
C MET A 1 31.01 5.13 5.40
N MET A 2 30.12 5.37 6.38
CA MET A 2 28.70 5.56 6.09
C MET A 2 28.53 6.93 5.42
N ARG A 3 27.99 6.96 4.20
CA ARG A 3 27.72 8.21 3.47
C ARG A 3 26.63 9.00 4.20
N SER A 4 26.86 10.28 4.47
CA SER A 4 25.90 11.17 5.14
C SER A 4 24.88 11.81 4.20
N VAL A 5 25.14 11.78 2.89
CA VAL A 5 24.25 12.32 1.85
C VAL A 5 23.33 11.24 1.29
N THR A 6 22.06 11.58 1.08
CA THR A 6 21.10 10.78 0.31
C THR A 6 20.97 11.36 -1.09
N ILE A 7 21.07 10.51 -2.12
CA ILE A 7 21.01 10.86 -3.54
C ILE A 7 19.85 10.07 -4.15
N ASN A 8 18.91 10.78 -4.78
CA ASN A 8 17.70 10.18 -5.36
C ASN A 8 16.94 9.29 -4.34
N PRO A 9 16.45 9.85 -3.22
CA PRO A 9 15.65 9.08 -2.27
C PRO A 9 14.40 8.55 -2.96
N ALA A 10 14.10 7.27 -2.76
CA ALA A 10 12.86 6.64 -3.20
C ALA A 10 11.96 6.20 -2.04
N LYS A 11 12.27 6.61 -0.81
CA LYS A 11 11.32 6.64 0.29
C LYS A 11 10.60 7.99 0.34
N ILE A 12 9.32 7.94 0.67
CA ILE A 12 8.43 9.11 0.78
C ILE A 12 8.03 9.29 2.27
N CYS A 13 7.51 10.46 2.66
CA CYS A 13 7.13 10.74 4.05
C CYS A 13 5.81 10.06 4.50
N GLN A 14 5.63 9.90 5.82
CA GLN A 14 4.47 9.22 6.41
C GLN A 14 3.09 9.80 6.02
N PRO A 15 2.87 11.14 6.00
CA PRO A 15 1.52 11.67 5.73
C PRO A 15 0.95 11.22 4.39
N ILE A 16 1.82 10.93 3.41
CA ILE A 16 1.41 10.39 2.11
C ILE A 16 0.80 8.98 2.26
N GLY A 17 1.40 8.11 3.06
CA GLY A 17 0.81 6.79 3.32
C GLY A 17 -0.51 6.87 4.07
N ALA A 18 -0.63 7.80 5.02
CA ALA A 18 -1.88 8.00 5.75
C ALA A 18 -3.00 8.55 4.84
N MET A 19 -2.68 9.48 3.94
CA MET A 19 -3.62 9.93 2.90
C MET A 19 -4.08 8.77 2.04
N TYR A 20 -3.14 7.90 1.65
CA TYR A 20 -3.42 6.72 0.85
C TYR A 20 -4.45 5.83 1.57
N ALA A 21 -4.20 5.45 2.82
CA ALA A 21 -5.14 4.64 3.61
C ALA A 21 -6.52 5.29 3.72
N LEU A 22 -6.58 6.61 3.90
CA LEU A 22 -7.85 7.34 4.00
C LEU A 22 -8.61 7.43 2.67
N PHE A 23 -7.93 7.39 1.52
CA PHE A 23 -8.61 7.32 0.23
C PHE A 23 -9.36 6.00 0.04
N GLY A 24 -9.01 4.94 0.79
CA GLY A 24 -9.76 3.70 0.80
C GLY A 24 -11.02 3.71 1.68
N VAL A 25 -11.34 4.82 2.34
CA VAL A 25 -12.51 4.93 3.22
C VAL A 25 -13.59 5.77 2.57
N HIS A 26 -14.83 5.26 2.58
CA HIS A 26 -15.98 5.93 2.02
C HIS A 26 -16.22 7.28 2.71
N ALA A 27 -16.51 8.31 1.90
CA ALA A 27 -16.79 9.67 2.38
C ALA A 27 -15.77 10.23 3.40
N ALA A 28 -14.51 9.77 3.34
CA ALA A 28 -13.46 10.24 4.22
C ALA A 28 -12.69 11.43 3.62
N VAL A 29 -12.32 12.38 4.47
CA VAL A 29 -11.44 13.50 4.09
C VAL A 29 -10.13 13.42 4.87
N PRO A 30 -9.00 13.21 4.20
CA PRO A 30 -7.70 13.40 4.81
C PRO A 30 -7.46 14.90 5.07
N LEU A 31 -7.27 15.26 6.34
CA LEU A 31 -6.94 16.60 6.80
C LEU A 31 -5.50 16.66 7.26
N VAL A 32 -4.66 17.39 6.53
CA VAL A 32 -3.26 17.62 6.89
C VAL A 32 -3.17 18.77 7.89
N HIS A 33 -2.83 18.45 9.14
CA HIS A 33 -2.50 19.44 10.13
C HIS A 33 -1.06 19.92 9.93
N GLY A 34 -0.91 21.05 9.23
CA GLY A 34 0.42 21.51 8.82
C GLY A 34 0.42 22.56 7.72
N SER A 35 1.57 22.65 7.05
CA SER A 35 1.79 23.56 5.92
C SER A 35 1.04 23.09 4.66
N GLN A 36 0.65 24.05 3.81
CA GLN A 36 -0.06 23.78 2.55
C GLN A 36 0.75 22.94 1.55
N GLY A 37 2.08 23.03 1.58
CA GLY A 37 2.94 22.23 0.70
C GLY A 37 2.78 20.72 0.93
N CYS A 38 2.54 20.33 2.18
CA CYS A 38 2.35 18.94 2.58
C CYS A 38 1.02 18.33 2.11
N SER A 39 0.07 19.12 1.60
CA SER A 39 -1.13 18.59 0.92
C SER A 39 -1.02 18.71 -0.60
N ALA A 40 -0.49 19.82 -1.12
CA ALA A 40 -0.39 20.07 -2.57
C ALA A 40 0.51 19.07 -3.31
N TYR A 41 1.68 18.75 -2.74
CA TYR A 41 2.61 17.81 -3.38
C TYR A 41 2.07 16.37 -3.44
N PRO A 42 1.54 15.78 -2.33
CA PRO A 42 0.87 14.49 -2.38
C PRO A 42 -0.29 14.44 -3.37
N MET A 43 -1.16 15.46 -3.38
CA MET A 43 -2.29 15.50 -4.33
C MET A 43 -1.80 15.36 -5.77
N ARG A 44 -0.77 16.13 -6.15
CA ARG A 44 -0.18 16.02 -7.49
C ARG A 44 0.41 14.63 -7.77
N MET A 45 1.06 14.03 -6.78
CA MET A 45 1.66 12.70 -6.93
C MET A 45 0.59 11.63 -7.15
N PHE A 46 -0.48 11.62 -6.35
CA PHE A 46 -1.60 10.69 -6.49
C PHE A 46 -2.33 10.88 -7.82
N ASN A 47 -2.64 12.13 -8.19
CA ASN A 47 -3.29 12.43 -9.48
C ASN A 47 -2.46 11.90 -10.66
N ARG A 48 -1.13 11.96 -10.59
CA ARG A 48 -0.25 11.46 -11.66
C ARG A 48 -0.13 9.94 -11.70
N HIS A 49 -0.30 9.27 -10.57
CA HIS A 49 -0.20 7.82 -10.46
C HIS A 49 -1.52 7.12 -10.83
N PHE A 50 -2.62 7.58 -10.22
CA PHE A 50 -3.95 7.03 -10.43
C PHE A 50 -4.68 7.64 -11.62
N GLY A 51 -4.28 8.81 -12.10
CA GLY A 51 -5.08 9.54 -13.09
C GLY A 51 -6.42 10.05 -12.54
N GLU A 52 -6.65 9.92 -11.23
CA GLU A 52 -7.88 10.28 -10.54
C GLU A 52 -7.69 11.53 -9.67
N PRO A 53 -8.72 12.37 -9.51
CA PRO A 53 -8.66 13.55 -8.66
C PRO A 53 -8.81 13.16 -7.18
N VAL A 54 -7.74 13.33 -6.39
CA VAL A 54 -7.80 13.18 -4.93
C VAL A 54 -8.09 14.49 -4.22
N GLN A 55 -8.78 14.42 -3.08
CA GLN A 55 -9.13 15.58 -2.25
C GLN A 55 -8.39 15.50 -0.92
N VAL A 56 -7.62 16.54 -0.59
CA VAL A 56 -6.89 16.64 0.68
C VAL A 56 -7.16 18.02 1.28
N ALA A 57 -7.63 18.04 2.52
CA ALA A 57 -7.81 19.26 3.29
C ALA A 57 -6.52 19.63 4.03
N VAL A 58 -6.37 20.90 4.43
CA VAL A 58 -5.19 21.36 5.16
C VAL A 58 -5.57 22.45 6.17
N SER A 59 -5.01 22.38 7.38
CA SER A 59 -5.25 23.40 8.42
C SER A 59 -4.49 24.71 8.15
N SER A 60 -3.53 24.71 7.22
CA SER A 60 -2.75 25.88 6.80
C SER A 60 -2.04 26.58 7.95
N LEU A 61 -1.07 25.90 8.57
CA LEU A 61 -0.22 26.52 9.59
C LEU A 61 0.73 27.54 8.96
N GLY A 62 0.73 28.76 9.50
CA GLY A 62 1.69 29.83 9.20
C GLY A 62 2.81 29.90 10.22
N GLU A 63 3.65 30.94 10.16
CA GLU A 63 4.74 31.17 11.12
C GLU A 63 4.22 31.48 12.53
N ASP A 64 3.04 32.09 12.64
CA ASP A 64 2.37 32.36 13.91
C ASP A 64 2.07 31.07 14.71
N ALA A 65 1.80 29.96 14.01
CA ALA A 65 1.58 28.66 14.64
C ALA A 65 2.83 28.13 15.35
N SER A 66 4.04 28.55 14.99
CA SER A 66 5.24 28.14 15.73
C SER A 66 5.37 28.80 17.11
N VAL A 67 4.62 29.88 17.36
CA VAL A 67 4.60 30.58 18.66
C VAL A 67 3.40 30.16 19.49
N PHE A 68 2.22 30.02 18.87
CA PHE A 68 0.95 29.85 19.58
C PHE A 68 0.33 28.45 19.44
N GLY A 69 0.97 27.55 18.67
CA GLY A 69 0.44 26.23 18.33
C GLY A 69 -0.65 26.27 17.26
N GLY A 70 -1.03 25.10 16.75
CA GLY A 70 -1.97 24.93 15.64
C GLY A 70 -3.44 24.78 16.04
N LYS A 71 -3.80 24.87 17.33
CA LYS A 71 -5.15 24.57 17.84
C LYS A 71 -6.28 25.29 17.09
N LYS A 72 -6.19 26.60 16.95
CA LYS A 72 -7.22 27.41 16.27
C LYS A 72 -7.40 26.96 14.82
N ASN A 73 -6.28 26.80 14.11
CA ASN A 73 -6.26 26.35 12.72
C ASN A 73 -6.91 24.97 12.57
N LEU A 74 -6.60 24.03 13.46
CA LEU A 74 -7.16 22.68 13.41
C LEU A 74 -8.68 22.70 13.59
N VAL A 75 -9.17 23.31 14.68
CA VAL A 75 -10.61 23.38 14.97
C VAL A 75 -11.39 24.07 13.86
N GLU A 76 -10.91 25.22 13.36
CA GLU A 76 -11.57 25.92 12.25
C GLU A 76 -11.54 25.10 10.96
N SER A 77 -10.43 24.41 10.67
CA SER A 77 -10.33 23.57 9.47
C SER A 77 -11.27 22.37 9.50
N ILE A 78 -11.42 21.68 10.65
CA ILE A 78 -12.37 20.58 10.81
C ILE A 78 -13.80 21.09 10.56
N LYS A 79 -14.20 22.18 11.24
CA LYS A 79 -15.53 22.78 11.05
C LYS A 79 -15.80 23.18 9.60
N ASN A 80 -14.81 23.77 8.93
CA ASN A 80 -14.92 24.16 7.52
C ASN A 80 -15.05 22.95 6.58
N VAL A 81 -14.36 21.84 6.88
CA VAL A 81 -14.48 20.59 6.11
C VAL A 81 -15.87 20.01 6.30
N ILE A 82 -16.36 19.90 7.54
CA ILE A 82 -17.70 19.41 7.85
C ILE A 82 -18.76 20.24 7.11
N ALA A 83 -18.72 21.57 7.25
CA ALA A 83 -19.71 22.47 6.67
C ALA A 83 -19.73 22.51 5.13
N ARG A 84 -18.61 22.17 4.47
CA ARG A 84 -18.50 22.26 2.99
C ARG A 84 -18.60 20.92 2.29
N ARG A 85 -18.18 19.84 2.94
CA ARG A 85 -18.04 18.51 2.33
C ARG A 85 -18.94 17.46 2.95
N HIS A 86 -19.42 17.66 4.17
CA HIS A 86 -20.22 16.68 4.91
C HIS A 86 -19.61 15.26 4.86
N PRO A 87 -18.33 15.09 5.24
CA PRO A 87 -17.72 13.77 5.25
C PRO A 87 -18.29 12.91 6.39
N GLU A 88 -18.24 11.60 6.24
CA GLU A 88 -18.53 10.68 7.36
C GLU A 88 -17.34 10.57 8.32
N LEU A 89 -16.11 10.71 7.79
CA LEU A 89 -14.86 10.58 8.53
C LEU A 89 -13.86 11.67 8.14
N ILE A 90 -13.16 12.23 9.13
CA ILE A 90 -12.00 13.10 8.94
C ILE A 90 -10.79 12.45 9.61
N GLY A 91 -9.80 12.04 8.83
CA GLY A 91 -8.52 11.58 9.34
C GLY A 91 -7.54 12.75 9.45
N VAL A 92 -7.20 13.16 10.67
CA VAL A 92 -6.32 14.29 10.94
C VAL A 92 -4.88 13.80 11.03
N MET A 93 -4.10 14.04 9.98
CA MET A 93 -2.70 13.62 9.92
C MET A 93 -1.77 14.77 10.28
N THR A 94 -0.73 14.49 11.05
CA THR A 94 0.28 15.50 11.40
C THR A 94 1.37 15.63 10.34
N THR A 95 1.99 16.80 10.25
CA THR A 95 3.18 17.03 9.44
C THR A 95 4.43 17.10 10.31
N CYS A 96 5.62 17.14 9.70
CA CYS A 96 6.84 17.43 10.46
C CYS A 96 6.77 18.74 11.25
N LEU A 97 6.05 19.76 10.75
CA LEU A 97 5.87 21.02 11.46
C LEU A 97 5.06 20.82 12.75
N SER A 98 3.85 20.28 12.65
CA SER A 98 2.95 20.09 13.81
C SER A 98 3.53 19.12 14.84
N GLU A 99 4.26 18.10 14.40
CA GLU A 99 4.99 17.18 15.29
C GLU A 99 6.15 17.88 16.01
N THR A 100 6.89 18.76 15.32
CA THR A 100 8.05 19.44 15.92
C THR A 100 7.64 20.48 16.96
N ILE A 101 6.55 21.22 16.72
CA ILE A 101 6.02 22.18 17.69
C ILE A 101 5.29 21.49 18.85
N GLY A 102 4.97 20.20 18.70
CA GLY A 102 4.34 19.39 19.74
C GLY A 102 2.85 19.69 19.91
N ASP A 103 2.12 19.92 18.82
CA ASP A 103 0.67 20.11 18.88
C ASP A 103 0.00 18.81 19.39
N ASP A 104 -0.73 18.93 20.50
CA ASP A 104 -1.55 17.85 21.08
C ASP A 104 -2.85 17.69 20.28
N ILE A 105 -2.76 17.02 19.12
CA ILE A 105 -3.91 16.83 18.24
C ILE A 105 -5.01 15.98 18.86
N ASP A 106 -4.66 14.99 19.69
CA ASP A 106 -5.63 14.17 20.43
C ASP A 106 -6.45 15.03 21.38
N GLY A 107 -5.77 15.85 22.19
CA GLY A 107 -6.39 16.80 23.11
C GLY A 107 -7.30 17.78 22.37
N ILE A 108 -6.80 18.41 21.30
CA ILE A 108 -7.56 19.38 20.50
C ILE A 108 -8.82 18.76 19.88
N ILE A 109 -8.73 17.52 19.36
CA ILE A 109 -9.86 16.82 18.77
C ILE A 109 -10.87 16.43 19.86
N SER A 110 -10.41 15.91 21.00
CA SER A 110 -11.29 15.48 22.10
C SER A 110 -12.09 16.62 22.76
N GLU A 111 -11.56 17.84 22.76
CA GLU A 111 -12.27 19.03 23.24
C GLU A 111 -13.36 19.53 22.27
N GLY A 112 -13.29 19.12 21.00
CA GLY A 112 -14.22 19.55 19.97
C GLY A 112 -15.50 18.71 19.96
N ASN A 113 -16.62 19.33 19.56
CA ASN A 113 -17.84 18.61 19.23
C ASN A 113 -18.04 18.61 17.70
N TYR A 114 -18.06 17.42 17.10
CA TYR A 114 -18.09 17.20 15.65
C TYR A 114 -19.24 16.26 15.27
N GLU A 115 -20.45 16.53 15.75
CA GLU A 115 -21.62 15.61 15.71
C GLU A 115 -21.89 14.96 14.34
N ASP A 116 -21.55 15.62 13.24
CA ASP A 116 -21.82 15.15 11.88
C ASP A 116 -20.70 14.31 11.24
N SER A 117 -19.54 14.16 11.89
CA SER A 117 -18.39 13.43 11.32
C SER A 117 -17.51 12.81 12.40
N LYS A 118 -17.08 11.56 12.20
CA LYS A 118 -16.03 10.96 13.05
C LYS A 118 -14.70 11.66 12.75
N VAL A 119 -13.93 12.00 13.78
CA VAL A 119 -12.61 12.64 13.64
C VAL A 119 -11.55 11.77 14.30
N VAL A 120 -10.59 11.28 13.53
CA VAL A 120 -9.55 10.35 14.01
C VAL A 120 -8.18 11.02 13.92
N PRO A 121 -7.44 11.19 15.03
CA PRO A 121 -6.05 11.63 15.01
C PRO A 121 -5.13 10.55 14.44
N ILE A 122 -4.19 10.95 13.58
CA ILE A 122 -3.21 10.06 12.95
C ILE A 122 -1.83 10.72 13.01
N HIS A 123 -0.97 10.21 13.89
CA HIS A 123 0.39 10.72 14.01
C HIS A 123 1.29 10.21 12.89
N THR A 124 1.83 11.14 12.10
CA THR A 124 2.65 10.87 10.93
C THR A 124 3.95 11.70 10.86
N PRO A 125 4.85 11.59 11.86
CA PRO A 125 6.12 12.30 11.85
C PRO A 125 6.98 11.90 10.65
N SER A 126 7.27 12.86 9.77
CA SER A 126 7.93 12.59 8.48
C SER A 126 9.40 12.20 8.60
N TYR A 127 10.03 12.41 9.76
CA TYR A 127 11.42 12.02 10.04
C TYR A 127 11.56 10.58 10.57
N VAL A 128 10.44 9.86 10.78
CA VAL A 128 10.43 8.44 11.19
C VAL A 128 9.93 7.59 10.03
N GLY A 129 10.55 6.44 9.78
CA GLY A 129 10.06 5.47 8.80
C GLY A 129 9.92 6.03 7.37
N SER A 130 8.79 5.72 6.73
CA SER A 130 8.42 6.19 5.38
C SER A 130 6.89 6.22 5.20
N HIS A 131 6.42 6.52 3.98
CA HIS A 131 5.02 6.35 3.58
C HIS A 131 4.40 5.00 3.98
N VAL A 132 5.12 3.89 3.89
CA VAL A 132 4.66 2.57 4.34
C VAL A 132 4.26 2.59 5.82
N THR A 133 5.11 3.21 6.66
CA THR A 133 4.84 3.41 8.09
C THR A 133 3.63 4.31 8.32
N GLY A 134 3.46 5.35 7.50
CA GLY A 134 2.30 6.24 7.59
C GLY A 134 0.98 5.55 7.25
N TYR A 135 0.98 4.64 6.28
CA TYR A 135 -0.18 3.82 5.95
C TYR A 135 -0.54 2.89 7.12
N ASP A 136 0.46 2.20 7.68
CA ASP A 136 0.28 1.32 8.83
C ASP A 136 -0.24 2.08 10.07
N ASN A 137 0.32 3.26 10.35
CA ASN A 137 -0.15 4.14 11.42
C ASN A 137 -1.60 4.59 11.21
N ALA A 138 -1.98 4.92 9.97
CA ALA A 138 -3.35 5.32 9.66
C ALA A 138 -4.35 4.18 9.86
N LEU A 139 -4.08 3.00 9.30
CA LEU A 139 -4.95 1.84 9.52
C LEU A 139 -5.05 1.49 11.01
N LYS A 140 -3.91 1.50 11.72
CA LYS A 140 -3.89 1.26 13.17
C LYS A 140 -4.74 2.28 13.92
N ALA A 141 -4.64 3.57 13.58
CA ALA A 141 -5.43 4.62 14.19
C ALA A 141 -6.93 4.41 13.91
N LEU A 142 -7.31 4.14 12.67
CA LEU A 142 -8.70 3.87 12.30
C LEU A 142 -9.29 2.72 13.13
N VAL A 143 -8.61 1.57 13.19
CA VAL A 143 -9.11 0.45 14.01
C VAL A 143 -9.09 0.80 15.50
N THR A 144 -8.05 1.45 16.01
CA THR A 144 -7.93 1.76 17.44
C THR A 144 -9.04 2.70 17.94
N HIS A 145 -9.41 3.68 17.13
CA HIS A 145 -10.37 4.72 17.50
C HIS A 145 -11.81 4.36 17.14
N LEU A 146 -12.05 3.54 16.12
CA LEU A 146 -13.40 3.26 15.61
C LEU A 146 -13.91 1.87 15.96
N SER A 147 -13.06 0.86 16.15
CA SER A 147 -13.53 -0.51 16.27
C SER A 147 -14.31 -0.74 17.57
N GLU A 148 -15.54 -1.24 17.45
CA GLU A 148 -16.48 -1.47 18.54
C GLU A 148 -16.85 -2.96 18.61
N GLU A 149 -16.75 -3.55 19.80
CA GLU A 149 -17.29 -4.88 20.05
C GLU A 149 -18.82 -4.81 20.11
N SER A 150 -19.47 -5.69 19.37
CA SER A 150 -20.91 -5.87 19.40
C SER A 150 -21.27 -7.35 19.28
N GLU A 151 -22.39 -7.72 19.89
CA GLU A 151 -22.94 -9.07 19.82
C GLU A 151 -24.17 -9.09 18.89
N PRO A 152 -24.30 -10.09 17.99
CA PRO A 152 -23.39 -11.21 17.78
C PRO A 152 -22.17 -10.85 16.93
N ALA A 153 -21.05 -11.55 17.16
CA ALA A 153 -19.88 -11.48 16.29
C ALA A 153 -20.27 -11.67 14.80
N ASN A 154 -19.69 -10.86 13.92
CA ASN A 154 -19.95 -10.97 12.50
C ASN A 154 -19.14 -12.16 11.91
N ALA A 155 -19.72 -12.84 10.92
CA ALA A 155 -19.05 -13.99 10.30
C ALA A 155 -18.02 -13.56 9.23
N LYS A 156 -17.58 -12.29 9.22
CA LYS A 156 -16.73 -11.74 8.16
C LYS A 156 -15.25 -12.03 8.41
N LEU A 157 -14.47 -11.89 7.35
CA LEU A 157 -13.01 -11.80 7.38
C LEU A 157 -12.57 -10.36 7.08
N ASN A 158 -11.69 -9.79 7.89
CA ASN A 158 -11.10 -8.49 7.58
C ASN A 158 -9.88 -8.67 6.68
N ILE A 159 -9.79 -7.88 5.62
CA ILE A 159 -8.63 -7.81 4.75
C ILE A 159 -8.03 -6.41 4.83
N LEU A 160 -6.74 -6.32 5.15
CA LEU A 160 -5.99 -5.06 5.14
C LEU A 160 -5.09 -5.03 3.90
N PRO A 161 -5.43 -4.26 2.86
CA PRO A 161 -4.82 -4.43 1.54
C PRO A 161 -3.36 -3.91 1.48
N GLY A 162 -3.01 -2.92 2.29
CA GLY A 162 -1.71 -2.26 2.18
C GLY A 162 -1.62 -1.27 1.02
N MET A 163 -0.40 -0.80 0.74
CA MET A 163 -0.14 0.15 -0.35
C MET A 163 -0.03 -0.60 -1.70
N VAL A 164 -1.19 -0.96 -2.27
CA VAL A 164 -1.34 -1.78 -3.48
C VAL A 164 -2.18 -1.06 -4.53
N ASN A 165 -2.21 -1.50 -5.78
CA ASN A 165 -3.04 -0.86 -6.80
C ASN A 165 -4.55 -1.19 -6.62
N PRO A 166 -5.46 -0.33 -7.10
CA PRO A 166 -6.89 -0.67 -7.20
C PRO A 166 -7.16 -2.02 -7.88
N GLY A 167 -6.37 -2.36 -8.92
CA GLY A 167 -6.43 -3.66 -9.58
C GLY A 167 -6.10 -4.85 -8.67
N ASP A 168 -5.17 -4.69 -7.72
CA ASP A 168 -4.88 -5.72 -6.71
C ASP A 168 -6.08 -5.96 -5.80
N VAL A 169 -6.72 -4.88 -5.34
CA VAL A 169 -7.91 -5.00 -4.48
C VAL A 169 -9.07 -5.67 -5.22
N ILE A 170 -9.26 -5.37 -6.51
CA ILE A 170 -10.26 -6.03 -7.35
C ILE A 170 -9.97 -7.53 -7.48
N GLU A 171 -8.71 -7.92 -7.71
CA GLU A 171 -8.33 -9.33 -7.80
C GLU A 171 -8.60 -10.07 -6.49
N ILE A 172 -8.27 -9.47 -5.34
CA ILE A 172 -8.58 -10.07 -4.03
C ILE A 172 -10.08 -10.30 -3.88
N LYS A 173 -10.94 -9.34 -4.25
CA LYS A 173 -12.40 -9.51 -4.25
C LYS A 173 -12.84 -10.66 -5.17
N GLN A 174 -12.29 -10.71 -6.38
CA GLN A 174 -12.60 -11.75 -7.37
C GLN A 174 -12.18 -13.15 -6.91
N MET A 175 -11.17 -13.28 -6.05
CA MET A 175 -10.80 -14.54 -5.43
C MET A 175 -11.71 -14.91 -4.24
N LEU A 176 -12.12 -13.95 -3.43
CA LEU A 176 -12.94 -14.19 -2.24
C LEU A 176 -14.42 -14.45 -2.56
N ASP A 177 -14.97 -13.78 -3.58
CA ASP A 177 -16.40 -13.90 -3.94
C ASP A 177 -16.82 -15.35 -4.29
N PRO A 178 -16.07 -16.12 -5.12
CA PRO A 178 -16.40 -17.52 -5.42
C PRO A 178 -16.29 -18.46 -4.22
N MET A 179 -15.53 -18.10 -3.18
CA MET A 179 -15.45 -18.88 -1.93
C MET A 179 -16.71 -18.71 -1.06
N ASN A 180 -17.63 -17.81 -1.44
CA ASN A 180 -18.87 -17.52 -0.74
C ASN A 180 -18.65 -17.15 0.74
N ILE A 181 -17.60 -16.38 1.01
CA ILE A 181 -17.30 -15.83 2.32
C ILE A 181 -17.77 -14.37 2.40
N SER A 182 -18.13 -13.93 3.60
CA SER A 182 -18.32 -12.50 3.86
C SER A 182 -16.99 -11.89 4.27
N TYR A 183 -16.65 -10.72 3.75
CA TYR A 183 -15.40 -10.04 4.07
C TYR A 183 -15.59 -8.52 4.07
N SER A 184 -14.68 -7.83 4.76
CA SER A 184 -14.55 -6.37 4.75
C SER A 184 -13.11 -6.03 4.38
N ILE A 185 -12.92 -5.23 3.34
CA ILE A 185 -11.59 -4.67 3.02
C ILE A 185 -11.48 -3.34 3.73
N LEU A 186 -10.53 -3.17 4.67
CA LEU A 186 -10.38 -1.95 5.46
C LEU A 186 -9.31 -1.06 4.79
N SER A 187 -9.74 0.05 4.21
CA SER A 187 -9.07 0.86 3.17
C SER A 187 -9.19 0.28 1.75
N ASP A 188 -10.43 0.12 1.27
CA ASP A 188 -10.74 -0.32 -0.09
C ASP A 188 -10.62 0.79 -1.15
N ILE A 189 -9.59 0.72 -1.98
CA ILE A 189 -9.35 1.70 -3.05
C ILE A 189 -9.89 1.29 -4.43
N SER A 190 -10.52 0.12 -4.55
CA SER A 190 -10.92 -0.48 -5.84
C SER A 190 -11.84 0.44 -6.66
N GLU A 191 -12.68 1.22 -5.97
CA GLU A 191 -13.64 2.14 -6.58
C GLU A 191 -13.35 3.60 -6.24
N THR A 192 -12.56 3.91 -5.21
CA THR A 192 -12.26 5.30 -4.85
C THR A 192 -11.16 5.91 -5.73
N LEU A 193 -10.28 5.06 -6.27
CA LEU A 193 -9.15 5.43 -7.12
C LEU A 193 -9.17 4.73 -8.50
N ASN A 194 -10.30 4.11 -8.85
CA ASN A 194 -10.53 3.50 -10.17
C ASN A 194 -12.05 3.45 -10.51
N ALA A 195 -12.82 4.44 -10.04
CA ALA A 195 -14.26 4.52 -10.30
C ALA A 195 -14.58 4.75 -11.78
N PRO A 196 -15.73 4.26 -12.27
CA PRO A 196 -16.26 4.67 -13.56
C PRO A 196 -16.61 6.16 -13.56
N LEU A 197 -16.51 6.80 -14.72
CA LEU A 197 -16.97 8.18 -14.90
C LEU A 197 -18.50 8.26 -14.70
N MET A 198 -18.93 8.89 -13.61
CA MET A 198 -20.34 9.14 -13.31
C MET A 198 -20.68 10.63 -13.45
N LEU A 199 -21.81 10.92 -14.11
CA LEU A 199 -22.34 12.29 -14.26
C LEU A 199 -23.77 12.37 -13.70
N PRO A 200 -24.09 13.34 -12.81
CA PRO A 200 -23.17 14.32 -12.22
C PRO A 200 -22.14 13.66 -11.28
N LYS A 201 -20.95 14.25 -11.17
CA LYS A 201 -19.89 13.73 -10.31
C LYS A 201 -20.36 13.75 -8.85
N PRO A 202 -20.36 12.61 -8.14
CA PRO A 202 -20.74 12.59 -6.73
C PRO A 202 -19.70 13.34 -5.88
N PRO A 203 -20.10 13.87 -4.71
CA PRO A 203 -19.18 14.60 -3.82
C PRO A 203 -18.00 13.73 -3.35
N PHE A 204 -18.29 12.44 -3.13
CA PHE A 204 -17.33 11.38 -2.83
C PHE A 204 -17.51 10.21 -3.80
N PRO A 205 -16.47 9.43 -4.10
CA PRO A 205 -16.61 8.16 -4.79
C PRO A 205 -17.56 7.23 -4.03
N ARG A 206 -18.28 6.35 -4.76
CA ARG A 206 -19.30 5.48 -4.15
C ARG A 206 -18.74 4.30 -3.37
N GLY A 207 -17.54 3.81 -3.71
CA GLY A 207 -16.91 2.74 -2.95
C GLY A 207 -16.09 3.24 -1.78
N GLY A 208 -15.13 2.42 -1.35
CA GLY A 208 -14.42 2.61 -0.09
C GLY A 208 -15.05 1.82 1.04
N SER A 209 -14.26 1.51 2.06
CA SER A 209 -14.74 0.92 3.31
C SER A 209 -15.65 1.93 4.01
N SER A 210 -16.87 1.53 4.34
CA SER A 210 -17.76 2.37 5.13
C SER A 210 -17.24 2.58 6.54
N VAL A 211 -17.63 3.67 7.19
CA VAL A 211 -17.33 3.89 8.62
C VAL A 211 -17.92 2.76 9.47
N ALA A 212 -19.12 2.29 9.12
CA ALA A 212 -19.76 1.14 9.77
C ALA A 212 -18.94 -0.15 9.67
N GLU A 213 -18.25 -0.42 8.55
CA GLU A 213 -17.36 -1.58 8.44
C GLU A 213 -16.09 -1.44 9.29
N LEU A 214 -15.59 -0.21 9.46
CA LEU A 214 -14.47 0.07 10.36
C LEU A 214 -14.88 -0.08 11.82
N GLU A 215 -16.11 0.33 12.18
CA GLU A 215 -16.67 0.14 13.52
C GLU A 215 -16.90 -1.36 13.81
N ASP A 216 -17.48 -2.10 12.86
CA ASP A 216 -17.79 -3.52 12.97
C ASP A 216 -16.55 -4.45 12.82
N CYS A 217 -15.36 -3.91 12.53
CA CYS A 217 -14.20 -4.75 12.24
C CYS A 217 -13.74 -5.59 13.44
N ALA A 218 -14.01 -5.17 14.68
CA ALA A 218 -13.67 -5.94 15.88
C ALA A 218 -14.43 -7.28 15.96
N ASN A 219 -15.57 -7.38 15.29
CA ASN A 219 -16.48 -8.53 15.39
C ASN A 219 -16.19 -9.62 14.36
N ALA A 220 -15.15 -9.47 13.54
CA ALA A 220 -14.76 -10.42 12.50
C ALA A 220 -14.12 -11.71 13.05
N ARG A 221 -14.20 -12.79 12.28
CA ARG A 221 -13.57 -14.09 12.61
C ARG A 221 -12.04 -14.03 12.61
N GLY A 222 -11.49 -13.18 11.75
CA GLY A 222 -10.06 -13.03 11.59
C GLY A 222 -9.69 -11.83 10.74
N VAL A 223 -8.39 -11.57 10.67
CA VAL A 223 -7.81 -10.49 9.88
C VAL A 223 -6.59 -10.96 9.11
N ILE A 224 -6.54 -10.68 7.81
CA ILE A 224 -5.37 -10.93 6.97
C ILE A 224 -4.83 -9.59 6.49
N ALA A 225 -3.58 -9.27 6.84
CA ALA A 225 -2.89 -8.13 6.25
C ALA A 225 -2.10 -8.56 5.02
N LEU A 226 -2.43 -8.00 3.86
CA LEU A 226 -1.75 -8.33 2.62
C LEU A 226 -0.32 -7.78 2.57
N CYS A 227 -0.02 -6.76 3.37
CA CYS A 227 1.33 -6.22 3.52
C CYS A 227 1.63 -6.07 5.02
N GLU A 228 2.64 -6.80 5.53
CA GLU A 228 2.98 -6.78 6.95
C GLU A 228 3.44 -5.38 7.39
N HIS A 229 4.14 -4.63 6.54
CA HIS A 229 4.63 -3.30 6.87
C HIS A 229 3.57 -2.20 6.67
N ALA A 230 2.47 -2.49 5.99
CA ALA A 230 1.39 -1.57 5.65
C ALA A 230 0.02 -2.14 6.07
N GLY A 231 -0.21 -2.35 7.37
CA GLY A 231 -1.44 -2.92 7.92
C GLY A 231 -1.19 -3.98 8.99
N GLY A 232 0.02 -4.53 9.08
CA GLY A 232 0.37 -5.52 10.10
C GLY A 232 0.18 -5.01 11.53
N SER A 233 0.40 -3.72 11.82
CA SER A 233 0.17 -3.20 13.17
C SER A 233 -1.31 -3.15 13.54
N ALA A 234 -2.19 -2.89 12.57
CA ALA A 234 -3.64 -2.95 12.77
C ALA A 234 -4.10 -4.40 13.00
N ALA A 235 -3.58 -5.37 12.23
CA ALA A 235 -3.84 -6.79 12.44
C ALA A 235 -3.38 -7.27 13.83
N VAL A 236 -2.17 -6.87 14.25
CA VAL A 236 -1.64 -7.17 15.60
C VAL A 236 -2.51 -6.56 16.70
N TYR A 237 -2.99 -5.32 16.51
CA TYR A 237 -3.90 -4.68 17.45
C TYR A 237 -5.21 -5.44 17.58
N LEU A 238 -5.86 -5.76 16.47
CA LEU A 238 -7.12 -6.49 16.45
C LEU A 238 -6.98 -7.88 17.10
N LYS A 239 -5.92 -8.62 16.78
CA LYS A 239 -5.61 -9.91 17.44
C LYS A 239 -5.37 -9.74 18.94
N GLY A 240 -4.60 -8.74 19.35
CA GLY A 240 -4.23 -8.53 20.75
C GLY A 240 -5.40 -8.08 21.63
N LYS A 241 -6.27 -7.22 21.11
CA LYS A 241 -7.41 -6.65 21.84
C LYS A 241 -8.65 -7.54 21.79
N TYR A 242 -8.96 -8.12 20.63
CA TYR A 242 -10.21 -8.85 20.38
C TYR A 242 -10.02 -10.36 20.22
N GLY A 243 -8.79 -10.86 20.26
CA GLY A 243 -8.51 -12.30 20.23
C GLY A 243 -8.76 -13.01 18.89
N MET A 244 -9.04 -12.26 17.81
CA MET A 244 -9.31 -12.85 16.49
C MET A 244 -8.06 -13.49 15.85
N ALA A 245 -8.28 -14.45 14.95
CA ALA A 245 -7.20 -15.04 14.16
C ALA A 245 -6.53 -13.96 13.29
N ALA A 246 -5.20 -14.03 13.10
CA ALA A 246 -4.51 -13.10 12.21
C ALA A 246 -3.38 -13.75 11.44
N ASP A 247 -3.24 -13.36 10.17
CA ASP A 247 -2.14 -13.75 9.28
C ASP A 247 -1.65 -12.53 8.47
N THR A 248 -0.44 -12.62 7.92
CA THR A 248 0.20 -11.61 7.09
C THR A 248 0.85 -12.28 5.89
N ILE A 249 0.32 -12.04 4.68
CA ILE A 249 0.84 -12.64 3.45
C ILE A 249 0.59 -11.72 2.27
N CYS A 250 1.60 -11.46 1.44
CA CYS A 250 1.46 -10.67 0.23
C CYS A 250 1.26 -11.61 -0.97
N PRO A 251 0.03 -11.77 -1.50
CA PRO A 251 -0.31 -12.83 -2.43
C PRO A 251 0.15 -12.52 -3.86
N ILE A 252 1.47 -12.42 -4.07
CA ILE A 252 2.09 -12.31 -5.40
C ILE A 252 2.81 -13.62 -5.68
N GLY A 253 2.52 -14.22 -6.84
CA GLY A 253 3.04 -15.53 -7.24
C GLY A 253 2.17 -16.70 -6.80
N VAL A 254 2.59 -17.92 -7.13
CA VAL A 254 1.80 -19.13 -6.89
C VAL A 254 1.77 -19.45 -5.41
N ALA A 255 2.92 -19.58 -4.76
CA ALA A 255 3.00 -20.06 -3.38
C ALA A 255 2.33 -19.10 -2.39
N ASN A 256 2.53 -17.80 -2.57
CA ASN A 256 1.93 -16.80 -1.70
C ASN A 256 0.42 -16.65 -1.91
N THR A 257 -0.06 -16.84 -3.14
CA THR A 257 -1.51 -16.87 -3.41
C THR A 257 -2.15 -18.13 -2.83
N ASP A 258 -1.48 -19.29 -2.95
CA ASP A 258 -1.92 -20.54 -2.32
C ASP A 258 -2.02 -20.36 -0.79
N HIS A 259 -0.99 -19.81 -0.14
CA HIS A 259 -1.00 -19.53 1.30
C HIS A 259 -2.12 -18.56 1.68
N PHE A 260 -2.36 -17.51 0.89
CA PHE A 260 -3.49 -16.61 1.15
C PHE A 260 -4.83 -17.35 1.15
N LEU A 261 -5.09 -18.21 0.16
CA LEU A 261 -6.34 -18.98 0.08
C LEU A 261 -6.45 -20.03 1.20
N ASP A 262 -5.33 -20.66 1.57
CA ASP A 262 -5.28 -21.58 2.71
C ASP A 262 -5.59 -20.85 4.02
N ALA A 263 -5.01 -19.67 4.25
CA ALA A 263 -5.30 -18.86 5.43
C ALA A 263 -6.78 -18.43 5.49
N VAL A 264 -7.37 -18.08 4.35
CA VAL A 264 -8.81 -17.81 4.24
C VAL A 264 -9.62 -19.07 4.58
N GLY A 265 -9.24 -20.23 4.04
CA GLY A 265 -9.88 -21.51 4.31
C GLY A 265 -9.83 -21.90 5.79
N ASP A 266 -8.66 -21.75 6.42
CA ASP A 266 -8.44 -22.05 7.84
C ASP A 266 -9.28 -21.17 8.77
N MET A 267 -9.41 -19.87 8.46
CA MET A 267 -10.18 -18.93 9.29
C MET A 267 -11.69 -19.04 9.09
N THR A 268 -12.15 -19.44 7.90
CA THR A 268 -13.59 -19.41 7.54
C THR A 268 -14.24 -20.79 7.46
N GLY A 269 -13.45 -21.84 7.24
CA GLY A 269 -13.90 -23.18 6.88
C GLY A 269 -14.35 -23.30 5.42
N ALA A 270 -14.16 -22.26 4.60
CA ALA A 270 -14.51 -22.28 3.20
C ALA A 270 -13.57 -23.20 2.41
N LYS A 271 -14.11 -23.86 1.38
CA LYS A 271 -13.32 -24.67 0.46
C LYS A 271 -12.92 -23.82 -0.74
N ILE A 272 -11.71 -24.04 -1.23
CA ILE A 272 -11.25 -23.44 -2.48
C ILE A 272 -12.09 -24.04 -3.64
N PRO A 273 -12.83 -23.22 -4.41
CA PRO A 273 -13.64 -23.71 -5.52
C PRO A 273 -12.77 -24.03 -6.74
N TYR A 274 -13.26 -24.93 -7.60
CA TYR A 274 -12.60 -25.31 -8.85
C TYR A 274 -12.28 -24.14 -9.79
N SER A 275 -13.02 -23.01 -9.71
CA SER A 275 -12.71 -21.80 -10.47
C SER A 275 -11.32 -21.26 -10.14
N LEU A 276 -10.93 -21.23 -8.86
CA LEU A 276 -9.61 -20.77 -8.43
C LEU A 276 -8.52 -21.79 -8.74
N GLU A 277 -8.81 -23.10 -8.62
CA GLU A 277 -7.87 -24.15 -9.07
C GLU A 277 -7.53 -24.01 -10.57
N ARG A 278 -8.54 -23.65 -11.38
CA ARG A 278 -8.36 -23.39 -12.81
C ARG A 278 -7.54 -22.12 -13.07
N GLU A 279 -7.72 -21.07 -12.28
CA GLU A 279 -6.93 -19.84 -12.37
C GLU A 279 -5.47 -20.08 -11.97
N ARG A 280 -5.24 -20.82 -10.88
CA ARG A 280 -3.91 -21.33 -10.50
C ARG A 280 -3.26 -22.11 -11.65
N GLY A 281 -4.01 -23.00 -12.29
CA GLY A 281 -3.54 -23.76 -13.45
C GLY A 281 -3.13 -22.88 -14.63
N ARG A 282 -3.85 -21.78 -14.89
CA ARG A 282 -3.49 -20.81 -15.94
C ARG A 282 -2.22 -20.04 -15.62
N LEU A 283 -1.99 -19.68 -14.36
CA LEU A 283 -0.73 -19.07 -13.95
C LEU A 283 0.43 -20.04 -14.21
N ILE A 284 0.31 -21.30 -13.79
CA ILE A 284 1.34 -22.31 -14.02
C ILE A 284 1.61 -22.51 -15.52
N ASP A 285 0.55 -22.57 -16.34
CA ASP A 285 0.67 -22.67 -17.80
C ASP A 285 1.45 -21.47 -18.38
N ALA A 286 1.10 -20.24 -17.97
CA ALA A 286 1.83 -19.04 -18.38
C ALA A 286 3.31 -19.05 -17.94
N MET A 287 3.61 -19.55 -16.74
CA MET A 287 4.99 -19.71 -16.26
C MET A 287 5.77 -20.71 -17.13
N VAL A 288 5.13 -21.81 -17.55
CA VAL A 288 5.72 -22.78 -18.48
C VAL A 288 5.94 -22.14 -19.86
N ASP A 289 5.04 -21.31 -20.37
CA ASP A 289 5.23 -20.67 -21.68
C ASP A 289 6.44 -19.71 -21.73
N VAL A 290 6.78 -19.09 -20.59
CA VAL A 290 7.88 -18.14 -20.50
C VAL A 290 9.18 -18.71 -19.97
N HIS A 291 9.19 -19.95 -19.43
CA HIS A 291 10.35 -20.49 -18.70
C HIS A 291 11.67 -20.43 -19.48
N MET A 292 11.65 -20.68 -20.79
CA MET A 292 12.87 -20.61 -21.63
C MET A 292 13.45 -19.19 -21.75
N LYS A 293 12.65 -18.16 -21.47
CA LYS A 293 13.04 -16.75 -21.51
C LYS A 293 13.46 -16.23 -20.13
N THR A 294 12.87 -16.75 -19.06
CA THR A 294 13.09 -16.29 -17.68
C THR A 294 14.15 -17.09 -16.94
N CYS A 295 14.29 -18.38 -17.20
CA CYS A 295 15.19 -19.25 -16.43
C CYS A 295 16.64 -18.76 -16.46
N GLY A 296 17.25 -18.63 -15.28
CA GLY A 296 18.62 -18.13 -15.08
C GLY A 296 18.78 -16.62 -15.25
N LYS A 297 17.71 -15.86 -15.53
CA LYS A 297 17.78 -14.40 -15.63
C LYS A 297 18.01 -13.77 -14.27
N ARG A 298 18.93 -12.81 -14.21
CA ARG A 298 19.35 -12.14 -12.97
C ARG A 298 18.51 -10.89 -12.74
N ALA A 299 17.73 -10.89 -11.67
CA ALA A 299 16.77 -9.85 -11.35
C ALA A 299 17.25 -8.92 -10.23
N ALA A 300 17.12 -7.62 -10.44
CA ALA A 300 17.22 -6.60 -9.40
C ALA A 300 15.82 -6.08 -9.05
N ILE A 301 15.47 -6.09 -7.76
CA ILE A 301 14.13 -5.73 -7.31
C ILE A 301 14.20 -4.53 -6.38
N PHE A 302 13.46 -3.47 -6.72
CA PHE A 302 13.29 -2.28 -5.90
C PHE A 302 11.81 -1.99 -5.67
N ALA A 303 11.35 -2.15 -4.42
CA ALA A 303 9.96 -1.90 -4.05
C ALA A 303 9.82 -1.63 -2.54
N ASP A 304 8.59 -1.33 -2.10
CA ASP A 304 8.28 -1.37 -0.67
C ASP A 304 8.45 -2.79 -0.11
N PRO A 305 8.74 -2.94 1.19
CA PRO A 305 9.30 -4.17 1.73
C PRO A 305 8.52 -5.46 1.40
N ASP A 306 7.21 -5.46 1.57
CA ASP A 306 6.37 -6.65 1.33
C ASP A 306 6.29 -7.00 -0.16
N ILE A 307 6.11 -5.99 -1.03
CA ILE A 307 6.07 -6.16 -2.48
C ILE A 307 7.44 -6.64 -3.00
N ALA A 308 8.55 -6.10 -2.47
CA ALA A 308 9.89 -6.51 -2.87
C ALA A 308 10.18 -7.98 -2.50
N LEU A 309 9.73 -8.43 -1.31
CA LEU A 309 9.87 -9.82 -0.89
C LEU A 309 9.03 -10.75 -1.75
N ALA A 310 7.75 -10.43 -1.92
CA ALA A 310 6.84 -11.28 -2.69
C ALA A 310 7.22 -11.35 -4.18
N LEU A 311 7.73 -10.26 -4.76
CA LEU A 311 8.32 -10.28 -6.10
C LEU A 311 9.59 -11.14 -6.15
N ALA A 312 10.45 -11.10 -5.13
CA ALA A 312 11.67 -11.91 -5.10
C ALA A 312 11.35 -13.41 -5.02
N GLU A 313 10.32 -13.78 -4.25
CA GLU A 313 9.80 -15.15 -4.20
C GLU A 313 9.21 -15.54 -5.56
N PHE A 314 8.38 -14.70 -6.17
CA PHE A 314 7.76 -15.02 -7.46
C PHE A 314 8.76 -15.15 -8.61
N VAL A 315 9.77 -14.28 -8.71
CA VAL A 315 10.80 -14.44 -9.76
C VAL A 315 11.61 -15.72 -9.54
N THR A 316 11.78 -16.16 -8.30
CA THR A 316 12.40 -17.45 -7.99
C THR A 316 11.52 -18.61 -8.50
N GLU A 317 10.19 -18.51 -8.36
CA GLU A 317 9.25 -19.48 -8.95
C GLU A 317 9.33 -19.54 -10.48
N LEU A 318 9.67 -18.41 -11.15
CA LEU A 318 9.91 -18.32 -12.60
C LEU A 318 11.29 -18.85 -13.05
N GLY A 319 12.09 -19.38 -12.11
CA GLY A 319 13.45 -19.86 -12.36
C GLY A 319 14.49 -18.75 -12.53
N MET A 320 14.18 -17.51 -12.14
CA MET A 320 15.10 -16.37 -12.17
C MET A 320 15.92 -16.31 -10.88
N GLU A 321 17.02 -15.56 -10.90
CA GLU A 321 17.90 -15.34 -9.75
C GLU A 321 17.72 -13.91 -9.22
N PRO A 322 17.09 -13.68 -8.06
CA PRO A 322 16.97 -12.36 -7.44
C PRO A 322 18.31 -11.89 -6.84
N VAL A 323 19.23 -11.43 -7.69
CA VAL A 323 20.59 -11.03 -7.29
C VAL A 323 20.65 -9.76 -6.44
N ILE A 324 19.63 -8.90 -6.53
CA ILE A 324 19.50 -7.70 -5.68
C ILE A 324 18.06 -7.57 -5.20
N VAL A 325 17.86 -7.42 -3.89
CA VAL A 325 16.56 -7.13 -3.29
C VAL A 325 16.66 -5.88 -2.42
N SER A 326 15.96 -4.83 -2.82
CA SER A 326 16.14 -3.48 -2.29
C SER A 326 14.82 -2.84 -1.85
N SER A 327 14.86 -2.16 -0.71
CA SER A 327 13.81 -1.25 -0.27
C SER A 327 14.39 0.00 0.37
N SER A 328 13.85 1.17 0.01
CA SER A 328 14.22 2.42 0.67
C SER A 328 13.61 2.57 2.07
N THR A 329 12.62 1.74 2.42
CA THR A 329 12.04 1.69 3.77
C THR A 329 12.86 0.71 4.62
N ALA A 330 13.59 1.24 5.61
CA ALA A 330 14.42 0.41 6.48
C ALA A 330 13.56 -0.46 7.39
N SER A 331 13.76 -1.78 7.36
CA SER A 331 13.06 -2.74 8.23
C SER A 331 13.95 -3.92 8.62
N ARG A 332 13.91 -4.30 9.91
CA ARG A 332 14.60 -5.51 10.39
C ARG A 332 13.91 -6.77 9.91
N LYS A 333 12.58 -6.77 9.86
CA LYS A 333 11.77 -7.90 9.38
C LYS A 333 12.05 -8.17 7.90
N PHE A 334 12.08 -7.11 7.10
CA PHE A 334 12.48 -7.17 5.69
C PHE A 334 13.85 -7.82 5.52
N LEU A 335 14.86 -7.33 6.24
CA LEU A 335 16.22 -7.89 6.15
C LEU A 335 16.27 -9.38 6.54
N GLN A 336 15.48 -9.80 7.53
CA GLN A 336 15.45 -11.20 7.95
C GLN A 336 14.78 -12.09 6.91
N LYS A 337 13.63 -11.68 6.37
CA LYS A 337 12.90 -12.43 5.34
C LYS A 337 13.65 -12.43 4.00
N ALA A 338 14.27 -11.33 3.60
CA ALA A 338 15.02 -11.26 2.35
C ALA A 338 16.19 -12.27 2.33
N LYS A 339 16.84 -12.51 3.48
CA LYS A 339 17.91 -13.51 3.62
C LYS A 339 17.46 -14.95 3.45
N SER A 340 16.17 -15.26 3.61
CA SER A 340 15.64 -16.61 3.32
C SER A 340 15.19 -16.76 1.87
N VAL A 341 15.06 -15.66 1.12
CA VAL A 341 14.62 -15.66 -0.27
C VAL A 341 15.80 -15.63 -1.24
N THR A 342 16.88 -14.91 -0.89
CA THR A 342 18.05 -14.76 -1.77
C THR A 342 19.37 -14.71 -1.00
N ASP A 343 20.42 -15.25 -1.63
CA ASP A 343 21.82 -15.07 -1.26
C ASP A 343 22.45 -13.81 -1.89
N GLY A 344 21.69 -13.06 -2.69
CA GLY A 344 22.10 -11.84 -3.35
C GLY A 344 22.27 -10.63 -2.42
N GLU A 345 22.52 -9.46 -3.03
CA GLU A 345 22.73 -8.23 -2.28
C GLU A 345 21.41 -7.66 -1.75
N ILE A 346 21.30 -7.49 -0.43
CA ILE A 346 20.11 -6.94 0.23
C ILE A 346 20.33 -5.49 0.64
N LEU A 347 19.64 -4.57 -0.04
CA LEU A 347 19.73 -3.14 0.18
C LEU A 347 18.57 -2.64 1.07
N ASN A 348 18.80 -2.66 2.39
CA ASN A 348 17.79 -2.26 3.38
C ASN A 348 17.94 -0.77 3.78
N GLY A 349 16.94 0.06 3.46
CA GLY A 349 16.94 1.48 3.78
C GLY A 349 17.89 2.32 2.92
N ARG A 350 18.19 1.84 1.71
CA ARG A 350 19.17 2.44 0.79
C ARG A 350 18.49 3.28 -0.28
N ASP A 351 19.23 4.22 -0.87
CA ASP A 351 18.72 5.08 -1.93
C ASP A 351 19.01 4.52 -3.33
N LEU A 352 18.48 5.20 -4.35
CA LEU A 352 18.60 4.75 -5.72
C LEU A 352 20.02 4.85 -6.28
N TYR A 353 20.89 5.65 -5.66
CA TYR A 353 22.30 5.68 -6.04
C TYR A 353 23.01 4.39 -5.62
N GLU A 354 22.76 3.91 -4.40
CA GLU A 354 23.28 2.60 -3.96
C GLU A 354 22.67 1.45 -4.78
N LEU A 355 21.39 1.53 -5.15
CA LEU A 355 20.78 0.58 -6.08
C LEU A 355 21.48 0.57 -7.44
N GLN A 356 21.69 1.73 -8.06
CA GLN A 356 22.35 1.83 -9.37
C GLN A 356 23.76 1.23 -9.33
N ARG A 357 24.50 1.48 -8.24
CA ARG A 357 25.82 0.87 -8.05
C ARG A 357 25.74 -0.65 -7.93
N ALA A 358 24.81 -1.18 -7.15
CA ALA A 358 24.62 -2.62 -7.05
C ALA A 358 24.24 -3.23 -8.42
N VAL A 359 23.34 -2.58 -9.17
CA VAL A 359 22.96 -3.01 -10.53
C VAL A 359 24.16 -2.99 -11.48
N LYS A 360 25.10 -2.07 -11.32
CA LYS A 360 26.33 -2.00 -12.12
C LYS A 360 27.38 -3.04 -11.72
N ASP A 361 27.50 -3.28 -10.42
CA ASP A 361 28.49 -4.19 -9.84
C ASP A 361 28.05 -5.67 -9.98
N ASN A 362 26.79 -5.92 -10.32
CA ASN A 362 26.22 -7.25 -10.56
C ASN A 362 25.72 -7.35 -12.01
N GLU A 363 25.90 -8.49 -12.68
CA GLU A 363 25.26 -8.71 -13.99
C GLU A 363 23.73 -8.79 -13.78
N VAL A 364 22.97 -7.79 -14.22
CA VAL A 364 21.50 -7.75 -14.06
C VAL A 364 20.88 -7.79 -15.44
N ASP A 365 19.97 -8.74 -15.68
CA ASP A 365 19.20 -8.79 -16.93
C ASP A 365 17.96 -7.89 -16.87
N ILE A 366 17.35 -7.78 -15.69
CA ILE A 366 16.06 -7.11 -15.51
C ILE A 366 15.95 -6.42 -14.15
N LEU A 367 15.46 -5.18 -14.19
CA LEU A 367 15.17 -4.35 -13.03
C LEU A 367 13.65 -4.23 -12.84
N PHE A 368 13.20 -4.46 -11.61
CA PHE A 368 11.85 -4.17 -11.15
C PHE A 368 11.87 -2.91 -10.30
N GLY A 369 11.05 -1.92 -10.62
CA GLY A 369 10.92 -0.75 -9.75
C GLY A 369 9.96 0.33 -10.22
N ASN A 370 9.77 1.35 -9.40
CA ASN A 370 8.85 2.44 -9.71
C ASN A 370 9.43 3.41 -10.78
N THR A 371 8.70 4.46 -11.16
CA THR A 371 9.15 5.40 -12.21
C THR A 371 10.53 6.00 -11.95
N LYS A 372 10.96 6.14 -10.70
CA LYS A 372 12.28 6.70 -10.35
C LYS A 372 13.45 5.79 -10.76
N CYS A 373 13.21 4.52 -11.02
CA CYS A 373 14.22 3.57 -11.53
C CYS A 373 14.42 3.67 -13.05
N THR A 374 13.60 4.44 -13.76
CA THR A 374 13.70 4.59 -15.23
C THR A 374 15.09 5.06 -15.71
N PRO A 375 15.75 6.04 -15.06
CA PRO A 375 17.11 6.42 -15.45
C PRO A 375 18.11 5.28 -15.26
N ILE A 376 18.02 4.55 -14.14
CA ILE A 376 18.91 3.40 -13.85
C ILE A 376 18.78 2.33 -14.93
N ALA A 377 17.55 1.96 -15.26
CA ALA A 377 17.29 0.97 -16.31
C ALA A 377 17.87 1.36 -17.68
N LYS A 378 17.88 2.66 -17.99
CA LYS A 378 18.44 3.18 -19.25
C LYS A 378 19.95 3.27 -19.22
N ASP A 379 20.51 3.77 -18.12
CA ASP A 379 21.94 4.02 -17.99
C ASP A 379 22.74 2.71 -17.90
N GLU A 380 22.18 1.70 -17.22
CA GLU A 380 22.79 0.37 -17.06
C GLU A 380 22.32 -0.64 -18.13
N ASP A 381 21.50 -0.20 -19.09
CA ASP A 381 20.97 -0.99 -20.21
C ASP A 381 20.38 -2.36 -19.81
N VAL A 382 19.40 -2.33 -18.90
CA VAL A 382 18.70 -3.54 -18.41
C VAL A 382 17.22 -3.52 -18.78
N ALA A 383 16.61 -4.70 -18.93
CA ALA A 383 15.16 -4.80 -19.07
C ALA A 383 14.46 -4.17 -17.86
N PHE A 384 13.26 -3.60 -18.04
CA PHE A 384 12.63 -2.83 -16.96
C PHE A 384 11.12 -3.07 -16.84
N VAL A 385 10.73 -3.65 -15.71
CA VAL A 385 9.32 -3.83 -15.31
C VAL A 385 8.98 -2.80 -14.24
N ARG A 386 7.90 -2.04 -14.48
CA ARG A 386 7.41 -1.07 -13.50
C ARG A 386 6.66 -1.79 -12.40
N CYS A 387 7.04 -1.56 -11.15
CA CYS A 387 6.34 -2.09 -9.99
C CYS A 387 6.36 -1.13 -8.79
N GLY A 388 5.47 -1.37 -7.83
CA GLY A 388 5.34 -0.57 -6.63
C GLY A 388 4.79 0.84 -6.87
N PHE A 389 5.19 1.77 -6.01
CA PHE A 389 4.66 3.13 -5.96
C PHE A 389 5.80 4.17 -5.87
N PRO A 390 5.68 5.34 -6.50
CA PRO A 390 4.67 5.75 -7.49
C PRO A 390 5.11 5.42 -8.93
N VAL A 391 4.14 5.04 -9.76
CA VAL A 391 4.31 4.90 -11.21
C VAL A 391 3.48 5.95 -11.94
N TYR A 392 4.13 6.93 -12.59
CA TYR A 392 3.46 8.05 -13.26
C TYR A 392 3.93 8.28 -14.70
N ASP A 393 4.76 7.38 -15.23
CA ASP A 393 5.25 7.39 -16.62
C ASP A 393 4.65 6.25 -17.46
N ARG A 394 3.62 5.59 -16.95
CA ARG A 394 2.75 4.66 -17.67
C ARG A 394 1.30 4.96 -17.35
N VAL A 395 0.47 4.98 -18.39
CA VAL A 395 -0.97 5.20 -18.27
C VAL A 395 -1.63 3.86 -17.97
N GLY A 396 -2.57 3.83 -17.02
CA GLY A 396 -3.35 2.64 -16.68
C GLY A 396 -2.64 1.63 -15.77
N TYR A 397 -1.42 1.91 -15.29
CA TYR A 397 -0.68 1.02 -14.38
C TYR A 397 -1.50 0.58 -13.16
N HIS A 398 -2.19 1.53 -12.52
CA HIS A 398 -2.97 1.28 -11.30
C HIS A 398 -4.22 0.40 -11.51
N ARG A 399 -4.63 0.15 -12.77
CA ARG A 399 -5.85 -0.62 -13.08
C ARG A 399 -5.63 -2.12 -13.01
N TYR A 400 -4.38 -2.55 -13.12
CA TYR A 400 -3.99 -3.95 -13.09
C TYR A 400 -3.35 -4.27 -11.74
N GLY A 401 -3.67 -5.46 -11.22
CA GLY A 401 -3.03 -6.02 -10.04
C GLY A 401 -1.87 -6.93 -10.40
N PHE A 402 -0.93 -7.10 -9.47
CA PHE A 402 0.08 -8.14 -9.45
C PHE A 402 -0.24 -9.24 -8.42
N MET A 403 -1.19 -9.00 -7.53
CA MET A 403 -1.68 -10.00 -6.59
C MET A 403 -2.52 -11.07 -7.27
N GLY A 404 -2.71 -12.21 -6.61
CA GLY A 404 -3.56 -13.31 -7.06
C GLY A 404 -3.05 -14.02 -8.31
N TYR A 405 -3.84 -14.98 -8.78
CA TYR A 405 -3.47 -15.78 -9.94
C TYR A 405 -3.54 -14.98 -11.25
N HIS A 406 -4.55 -14.12 -11.44
CA HIS A 406 -4.62 -13.30 -12.66
C HIS A 406 -3.53 -12.22 -12.67
N GLY A 407 -3.24 -11.60 -11.52
CA GLY A 407 -2.13 -10.64 -11.42
C GLY A 407 -0.78 -11.33 -11.66
N GLY A 408 -0.63 -12.57 -11.21
CA GLY A 408 0.52 -13.41 -11.54
C GLY A 408 0.66 -13.67 -13.05
N VAL A 409 -0.43 -13.95 -13.77
CA VAL A 409 -0.41 -14.13 -15.24
C VAL A 409 0.04 -12.83 -15.91
N TYR A 410 -0.59 -11.72 -15.53
CA TYR A 410 -0.24 -10.40 -16.08
C TYR A 410 1.23 -10.03 -15.82
N LEU A 411 1.74 -10.28 -14.61
CA LEU A 411 3.12 -10.02 -14.25
C LEU A 411 4.09 -10.93 -15.03
N THR A 412 3.75 -12.20 -15.24
CA THR A 412 4.52 -13.14 -16.07
C THR A 412 4.67 -12.62 -17.50
N ASP A 413 3.58 -12.17 -18.10
CA ASP A 413 3.58 -11.58 -19.45
C ASP A 413 4.41 -10.31 -19.50
N LEU A 414 4.31 -9.43 -18.49
CA LEU A 414 5.11 -8.22 -18.41
C LEU A 414 6.61 -8.50 -18.34
N ILE A 415 7.01 -9.49 -17.55
CA ILE A 415 8.42 -9.90 -17.40
C ILE A 415 8.95 -10.40 -18.73
N ALA A 416 8.25 -11.35 -19.35
CA ALA A 416 8.68 -11.95 -20.61
C ALA A 416 8.77 -10.90 -21.74
N ASN A 417 7.77 -10.03 -21.85
CA ASN A 417 7.79 -8.97 -22.87
C ASN A 417 8.89 -7.94 -22.62
N ALA A 418 9.16 -7.56 -21.36
CA ALA A 418 10.27 -6.66 -21.05
C ALA A 418 11.63 -7.24 -21.46
N ILE A 419 11.83 -8.56 -21.27
CA ILE A 419 13.05 -9.25 -21.69
C ILE A 419 13.15 -9.29 -23.23
N LEU A 420 12.05 -9.57 -23.93
CA LEU A 420 12.02 -9.61 -25.39
C LEU A 420 12.30 -8.23 -26.01
N GLU A 421 11.62 -7.19 -25.53
CA GLU A 421 11.81 -5.80 -25.98
C GLU A 421 13.24 -5.29 -25.74
N TRP A 422 13.89 -5.76 -24.67
CA TRP A 422 15.29 -5.46 -24.40
C TRP A 422 16.20 -6.21 -25.37
N GLY A 423 15.95 -7.51 -25.60
CA GLY A 423 16.71 -8.34 -26.53
C GLY A 423 16.64 -7.89 -28.00
N GLU A 424 15.55 -7.25 -28.43
CA GLU A 424 15.41 -6.69 -29.80
C GLU A 424 16.22 -5.41 -30.04
N ARG A 425 16.79 -4.79 -28.99
CA ARG A 425 17.59 -3.55 -29.12
C ARG A 425 19.06 -3.80 -29.44
N GLY A 426 19.52 -5.06 -29.31
CA GLY A 426 20.84 -5.54 -29.73
C GLY A 426 20.73 -6.45 -30.95
#